data_AF-A0A2M7SZX9-F1
#
_entry.id   AF-A0A2M7SZX9-F1
#
_cell.length_a   1.000
_cell.length_b   1.000
_cell.length_c   1.000
_cell.angle_alpha   90.00
_cell.angle_beta   90.00
_cell.angle_gamma   90.00
#
_symmetry.space_group_name_H-M   'P 1'
#
loop_
_entity.id
_entity.type
_entity.pdbx_description
1 polymer ?
#
loop_
_entity_poly.entity_id
_entity_poly.type
_entity_poly.pdbx_seq_one_letter_code
_entity_poly.pdbx_strand_id
1 'polypeptide(L)'
;MNAQPFTQLDMTAVVRNATQNSKQQAEAMPAMMKALGAAGEALQAQPHFLMEKQQELAQQHMALAASFMEALQTGSPMQDVVSPDNGDRRFNHEGWQHPVFSLMKQSYLLGASWMNTVVSGAEGLDPKTKHQATFFTQMLVDAMSPSNNPMTNPEVIEKARETGGESLRQGMVNWL
;
A
#
# COMPACT_ATOMS: atom_id res chain seq x y z
N MET A 1 -6.75 -3.96 -52.57
CA MET A 1 -7.09 -4.12 -51.15
C MET A 1 -5.93 -4.86 -50.49
N ASN A 2 -5.07 -4.13 -49.76
CA ASN A 2 -3.91 -4.69 -49.08
C ASN A 2 -4.34 -5.27 -47.73
N ALA A 3 -4.25 -6.59 -47.58
CA ALA A 3 -4.34 -7.26 -46.30
C ALA A 3 -2.97 -7.20 -45.62
N GLN A 4 -2.90 -6.59 -44.44
CA GLN A 4 -1.70 -6.61 -43.59
C GLN A 4 -1.45 -8.05 -43.10
N PRO A 5 -0.21 -8.58 -43.12
CA PRO A 5 0.06 -9.92 -42.63
C PRO A 5 -0.02 -9.96 -41.10
N PHE A 6 -0.72 -10.96 -40.57
CA PHE A 6 -0.72 -11.30 -39.16
C PHE A 6 0.72 -11.58 -38.69
N THR A 7 1.17 -10.84 -37.68
CA THR A 7 2.46 -11.04 -37.02
C THR A 7 2.56 -12.46 -36.49
N GLN A 8 3.50 -13.27 -37.00
CA GLN A 8 3.80 -14.58 -36.39
C GLN A 8 4.35 -14.33 -34.99
N LEU A 9 3.70 -14.92 -33.98
CA LEU A 9 4.20 -14.96 -32.61
C LEU A 9 5.55 -15.70 -32.59
N ASP A 10 6.63 -15.00 -32.25
CA ASP A 10 7.94 -15.61 -32.03
C ASP A 10 7.91 -16.44 -30.75
N MET A 11 7.64 -17.73 -30.90
CA MET A 11 7.60 -18.71 -29.82
C MET A 11 8.93 -18.76 -29.03
N THR A 12 10.06 -18.40 -29.63
CA THR A 12 11.36 -18.34 -28.95
C THR A 12 11.43 -17.17 -27.98
N ALA A 13 10.90 -16.01 -28.37
CA ALA A 13 10.80 -14.85 -27.51
C ALA A 13 9.81 -15.07 -26.35
N VAL A 14 8.68 -15.73 -26.62
CA VAL A 14 7.68 -16.08 -25.60
C VAL A 14 8.26 -17.02 -24.54
N VAL A 15 8.92 -18.10 -24.95
CA VAL A 15 9.54 -19.07 -24.02
C VAL A 15 10.69 -18.44 -23.23
N ARG A 16 11.50 -17.57 -23.86
CA ARG A 16 12.58 -16.84 -23.19
C ARG A 16 12.04 -15.88 -22.13
N ASN A 17 11.00 -15.10 -22.45
CA ASN A 17 10.37 -14.17 -21.51
C ASN A 17 9.70 -14.92 -20.35
N ALA A 18 9.02 -16.03 -20.62
CA ALA A 18 8.43 -16.87 -19.58
C ALA A 18 9.49 -17.44 -18.62
N THR A 19 10.64 -17.86 -19.17
CA THR A 19 11.77 -18.38 -18.39
C THR A 19 12.51 -17.29 -17.60
N GLN A 20 12.59 -16.06 -18.12
CA GLN A 20 13.14 -14.92 -17.39
C GLN A 20 12.22 -14.46 -16.27
N ASN A 21 10.91 -14.38 -16.51
CA ASN A 21 9.93 -14.02 -15.49
C ASN A 21 9.89 -15.05 -14.36
N SER A 22 9.97 -16.35 -14.67
CA SER A 22 9.99 -17.40 -13.64
C SER A 22 11.26 -17.33 -12.78
N LYS A 23 12.42 -17.05 -13.39
CA LYS A 23 13.67 -16.81 -12.65
C LYS A 23 13.60 -15.56 -11.77
N GLN A 24 13.08 -14.44 -12.30
CA GLN A 24 12.91 -13.22 -11.50
C GLN A 24 11.94 -13.42 -10.34
N GLN A 25 10.83 -14.15 -10.53
CA GLN A 25 9.91 -14.50 -9.45
C GLN A 25 10.59 -15.39 -8.39
N ALA A 26 11.39 -16.38 -8.81
CA ALA A 26 12.11 -17.25 -7.89
C ALA A 26 13.17 -16.49 -7.07
N GLU A 27 13.80 -15.46 -7.64
CA GLU A 27 14.81 -14.63 -6.97
C GLU A 27 14.21 -13.48 -6.14
N ALA A 28 12.96 -13.08 -6.40
CA ALA A 28 12.31 -11.95 -5.73
C ALA A 28 12.17 -12.16 -4.22
N MET A 29 11.73 -13.35 -3.80
CA MET A 29 11.52 -13.64 -2.38
C MET A 29 12.86 -13.68 -1.59
N PRO A 30 13.92 -14.38 -2.03
CA PRO A 30 15.23 -14.29 -1.40
C PRO A 30 15.81 -12.87 -1.39
N ALA A 31 15.65 -12.11 -2.47
CA ALA A 31 16.12 -10.72 -2.55
C ALA A 31 15.39 -9.82 -1.54
N MET A 32 14.07 -9.99 -1.42
CA MET A 32 13.26 -9.29 -0.43
C MET A 32 13.71 -9.62 1.00
N MET A 33 13.81 -10.91 1.34
CA MET A 33 14.23 -11.34 2.67
C MET A 33 15.62 -10.78 3.04
N LYS A 34 16.56 -10.81 2.09
CA LYS A 34 17.90 -10.25 2.29
C LYS A 34 17.86 -8.74 2.50
N ALA A 35 17.15 -8.00 1.65
CA ALA A 35 17.09 -6.55 1.74
C ALA A 35 16.40 -6.07 3.02
N LEU A 36 15.26 -6.67 3.37
CA LEU A 36 14.54 -6.36 4.62
C LEU A 36 15.34 -6.77 5.86
N GLY A 37 16.03 -7.92 5.81
CA GLY A 37 16.92 -8.35 6.90
C GLY A 37 18.05 -7.36 7.14
N ALA A 38 18.76 -6.96 6.08
CA ALA A 38 19.84 -5.97 6.16
C ALA A 38 19.33 -4.61 6.67
N ALA A 39 18.16 -4.16 6.22
CA ALA A 39 17.54 -2.94 6.75
C ALA A 39 17.19 -3.07 8.24
N GLY A 40 16.68 -4.22 8.66
CA GLY A 40 16.40 -4.51 10.07
C GLY A 40 17.66 -4.44 10.93
N GLU A 41 18.76 -5.07 10.50
CA GLU A 41 20.06 -5.02 11.18
C GLU A 41 20.60 -3.58 11.26
N ALA A 42 20.54 -2.83 10.15
CA ALA A 42 20.97 -1.44 10.10
C ALA A 42 20.17 -0.57 11.08
N LEU A 43 18.86 -0.75 11.15
CA LEU A 43 17.98 0.01 12.05
C LEU A 43 18.21 -0.31 13.52
N GLN A 44 18.56 -1.56 13.85
CA GLN A 44 18.94 -1.93 15.22
C GLN A 44 20.19 -1.17 15.70
N ALA A 45 21.09 -0.81 14.79
CA ALA A 45 22.24 0.03 15.08
C ALA A 45 21.90 1.53 15.23
N GLN A 46 20.64 1.93 15.01
CA GLN A 46 20.16 3.32 15.04
C GLN A 46 19.02 3.54 16.06
N PRO A 47 19.22 3.24 17.36
CA PRO A 47 18.15 3.29 18.37
C PRO A 47 17.57 4.69 18.59
N HIS A 48 18.38 5.74 18.46
CA HIS A 48 17.91 7.13 18.62
C HIS A 48 16.98 7.55 17.48
N PHE A 49 17.33 7.22 16.24
CA PHE A 49 16.47 7.46 15.07
C PHE A 49 15.13 6.72 15.20
N LEU A 50 15.16 5.44 15.59
CA LEU A 50 13.93 4.67 15.82
C LEU A 50 13.07 5.27 16.94
N MET A 51 13.68 5.70 18.05
CA MET A 51 12.96 6.34 19.15
C MET A 51 12.29 7.64 18.71
N GLU A 52 12.99 8.49 17.96
CA GLU A 52 12.45 9.73 17.40
C GLU A 52 11.24 9.44 16.50
N LYS A 53 11.37 8.50 15.55
CA LYS A 53 10.26 8.12 14.67
C LYS A 53 9.10 7.47 15.41
N GLN A 54 9.36 6.71 16.46
CA GLN A 54 8.31 6.16 17.32
C GLN A 54 7.56 7.26 18.09
N GLN A 55 8.26 8.28 18.57
CA GLN A 55 7.65 9.43 19.26
C GLN A 55 6.78 10.26 18.30
N GLU A 56 7.27 10.54 17.08
CA GLU A 56 6.49 11.21 16.02
C GLU A 56 5.18 10.45 15.74
N LEU A 57 5.27 9.12 15.52
CA LEU A 57 4.10 8.27 15.27
C LEU A 57 3.11 8.29 16.44
N ALA A 58 3.60 8.22 17.68
CA ALA A 58 2.76 8.28 18.87
C ALA A 58 1.99 9.61 18.96
N GLN A 59 2.66 10.74 18.67
CA GLN A 59 2.01 12.06 18.63
C GLN A 59 0.93 12.13 17.56
N GLN A 60 1.20 11.59 16.37
CA GLN A 60 0.22 11.54 15.28
C GLN A 60 -0.99 10.66 15.63
N HIS A 61 -0.79 9.52 16.29
CA HIS A 61 -1.91 8.69 16.76
C HIS A 61 -2.76 9.40 17.82
N MET A 62 -2.14 10.17 18.72
CA MET A 62 -2.88 10.98 19.69
C MET A 62 -3.72 12.06 19.01
N ALA A 63 -3.16 12.76 18.01
CA ALA A 63 -3.90 13.73 17.20
C ALA A 63 -5.07 13.07 16.45
N LEU A 64 -4.84 11.86 15.90
CA LEU A 64 -5.87 11.10 15.20
C LEU A 64 -7.01 10.69 16.14
N ALA A 65 -6.68 10.21 17.34
CA ALA A 65 -7.67 9.86 18.36
C ALA A 65 -8.49 11.08 18.80
N ALA A 66 -7.84 12.24 18.98
CA ALA A 66 -8.52 13.49 19.31
C ALA A 66 -9.51 13.90 18.20
N SER A 67 -9.07 13.86 16.93
CA SER A 67 -9.94 14.19 15.81
C SER A 67 -11.14 13.24 15.68
N PHE A 68 -10.94 11.94 15.93
CA PHE A 68 -12.04 10.98 15.93
C PHE A 68 -13.04 11.27 17.05
N MET A 69 -12.57 11.55 18.27
CA MET A 69 -13.45 11.91 19.40
C MET A 69 -14.23 13.19 19.14
N GLU A 70 -13.63 14.19 18.49
CA GLU A 70 -14.31 15.42 18.10
C GLU A 70 -15.38 15.16 17.03
N ALA A 71 -15.07 14.34 16.02
CA ALA A 71 -16.02 13.94 14.98
C ALA A 71 -17.23 13.22 15.58
N LEU A 72 -17.04 12.34 16.57
CA LEU A 72 -18.14 11.66 17.25
C LEU A 72 -19.02 12.60 18.09
N GLN A 73 -18.43 13.63 18.70
CA GLN A 73 -19.17 14.59 19.54
C GLN A 73 -19.94 15.63 18.72
N THR A 74 -19.35 16.09 17.61
CA THR A 74 -19.88 17.20 16.81
C THR A 74 -20.66 16.73 15.58
N GLY A 75 -20.47 15.48 15.15
CA GLY A 75 -20.97 14.98 13.87
C GLY A 75 -20.21 15.53 12.65
N SER A 76 -19.12 16.26 12.87
CA SER A 76 -18.29 16.82 11.79
C SER A 76 -17.37 15.75 11.18
N PRO A 77 -16.92 15.92 9.93
CA PRO A 77 -15.87 15.08 9.37
C PRO A 77 -14.60 15.13 10.23
N MET A 78 -13.87 14.01 10.27
CA MET A 78 -12.54 14.00 10.89
C MET A 78 -11.59 14.93 10.12
N GLN A 79 -10.71 15.58 10.87
CA GLN A 79 -9.58 16.29 10.29
C GLN A 79 -8.48 15.29 9.97
N ASP A 80 -7.96 15.37 8.74
CA ASP A 80 -6.84 14.53 8.31
C ASP A 80 -5.56 14.94 9.05
N VAL A 81 -4.88 13.98 9.66
CA VAL A 81 -3.59 14.17 10.36
C VAL A 81 -2.41 13.98 9.41
N VAL A 82 -2.61 13.17 8.36
CA VAL A 82 -1.66 12.94 7.28
C VAL A 82 -2.40 12.99 5.94
N SER A 83 -1.73 13.58 4.94
CA SER A 83 -2.22 13.60 3.56
C SER A 83 -1.74 12.34 2.83
N PRO A 84 -2.56 11.74 1.95
CA PRO A 84 -2.10 10.72 1.01
C PRO A 84 -0.96 11.27 0.14
N ASP A 85 -0.14 10.37 -0.39
CA ASP A 85 0.88 10.75 -1.36
C ASP A 85 0.25 11.41 -2.60
N ASN A 86 1.00 12.33 -3.21
CA ASN A 86 0.55 13.04 -4.40
C ASN A 86 0.15 12.05 -5.50
N GLY A 87 -1.13 12.07 -5.88
CA GLY A 87 -1.67 11.20 -6.92
C GLY A 87 -2.21 9.86 -6.44
N ASP A 88 -2.19 9.56 -5.13
CA ASP A 88 -2.89 8.40 -4.58
C ASP A 88 -4.41 8.58 -4.68
N ARG A 89 -5.02 7.89 -5.64
CA ARG A 89 -6.47 7.97 -5.92
C ARG A 89 -7.30 7.01 -5.08
N ARG A 90 -6.68 6.13 -4.29
CA ARG A 90 -7.37 5.06 -3.53
C ARG A 90 -8.39 5.60 -2.53
N PHE A 91 -8.20 6.84 -2.07
CA PHE A 91 -8.99 7.47 -1.02
C PHE A 91 -9.88 8.63 -1.51
N ASN A 92 -10.14 8.73 -2.81
CA ASN A 92 -10.89 9.85 -3.40
C ASN A 92 -12.43 9.74 -3.23
N HIS A 93 -12.96 8.54 -3.02
CA HIS A 93 -14.40 8.34 -2.84
C HIS A 93 -14.91 9.07 -1.59
N GLU A 94 -16.07 9.73 -1.67
CA GLU A 94 -16.61 10.54 -0.56
C GLU A 94 -16.86 9.75 0.72
N GLY A 95 -17.14 8.45 0.61
CA GLY A 95 -17.30 7.55 1.75
C GLY A 95 -16.06 7.48 2.67
N TRP A 96 -14.87 7.84 2.18
CA TRP A 96 -13.66 7.99 2.99
C TRP A 96 -13.67 9.20 3.93
N GLN A 97 -14.70 10.06 3.88
CA GLN A 97 -14.91 11.17 4.81
C GLN A 97 -15.75 10.78 6.04
N HIS A 98 -16.43 9.63 5.98
CA HIS A 98 -17.20 9.14 7.13
C HIS A 98 -16.24 8.72 8.26
N PRO A 99 -16.48 9.12 9.53
CA PRO A 99 -15.48 9.03 10.61
C PRO A 99 -14.81 7.65 10.79
N VAL A 100 -15.56 6.56 10.64
CA VAL A 100 -15.02 5.20 10.75
C VAL A 100 -14.05 4.87 9.60
N PHE A 101 -14.39 5.24 8.36
CA PHE A 101 -13.52 5.02 7.20
C PHE A 101 -12.35 6.01 7.20
N SER A 102 -12.56 7.24 7.65
CA SER A 102 -11.50 8.23 7.87
C SER A 102 -10.47 7.73 8.88
N LEU A 103 -10.90 7.16 10.01
CA LEU A 103 -10.00 6.60 11.02
C LEU A 103 -9.17 5.44 10.45
N MET A 104 -9.77 4.54 9.67
CA MET A 104 -9.05 3.46 9.00
C MET A 104 -8.03 3.98 7.98
N LYS A 105 -8.47 4.91 7.10
CA LYS A 105 -7.61 5.58 6.11
C LYS A 105 -6.40 6.24 6.80
N GLN A 106 -6.64 7.08 7.79
CA GLN A 106 -5.59 7.84 8.47
C GLN A 106 -4.64 6.93 9.26
N SER A 107 -5.16 5.89 9.94
CA SER A 107 -4.31 4.90 10.64
C SER A 107 -3.39 4.16 9.67
N TYR A 108 -3.92 3.78 8.50
CA TYR A 108 -3.13 3.16 7.44
C TYR A 108 -2.05 4.10 6.92
N LEU A 109 -2.40 5.34 6.56
CA LEU A 109 -1.45 6.32 6.01
C LEU A 109 -0.32 6.64 7.00
N LEU A 110 -0.63 6.76 8.29
CA LEU A 110 0.38 6.96 9.34
C LEU A 110 1.36 5.77 9.39
N GLY A 111 0.83 4.54 9.45
CA GLY A 111 1.68 3.35 9.52
C GLY A 111 2.52 3.14 8.26
N ALA A 112 1.95 3.35 7.07
CA ALA A 112 2.64 3.23 5.80
C ALA A 112 3.74 4.28 5.67
N SER A 113 3.43 5.55 5.94
CA SER A 113 4.41 6.65 5.89
C SER A 113 5.53 6.44 6.90
N TRP A 114 5.21 6.03 8.12
CA TRP A 114 6.20 5.73 9.15
C TRP A 114 7.15 4.60 8.73
N MET A 115 6.60 3.47 8.24
CA MET A 115 7.41 2.32 7.84
C MET A 115 8.35 2.68 6.67
N ASN A 116 7.84 3.40 5.67
CA ASN A 116 8.64 3.88 4.55
C ASN A 116 9.74 4.84 5.01
N THR A 117 9.42 5.77 5.92
CA THR A 117 10.38 6.72 6.48
C THR A 117 11.49 6.02 7.27
N VAL A 118 11.13 5.05 8.11
CA VAL A 118 12.10 4.28 8.92
C VAL A 118 13.02 3.47 8.00
N VAL A 119 12.48 2.69 7.06
CA VAL A 119 13.30 1.85 6.18
C VAL A 119 14.16 2.68 5.23
N SER A 120 13.62 3.77 4.67
CA SER A 120 14.41 4.68 3.82
C SER A 120 15.42 5.52 4.61
N GLY A 121 15.23 5.68 5.92
CA GLY A 121 16.16 6.33 6.83
C GLY A 121 17.36 5.47 7.22
N ALA A 122 17.30 4.14 7.03
CA ALA A 122 18.38 3.24 7.43
C ALA A 122 19.74 3.64 6.81
N GLU A 123 20.70 3.96 7.67
CA GLU A 123 22.10 4.23 7.30
C GLU A 123 22.97 2.96 7.24
N GLY A 124 24.16 3.05 6.66
CA GLY A 124 25.13 1.94 6.61
C GLY A 124 24.87 0.87 5.55
N LEU A 125 23.80 1.01 4.76
CA LEU A 125 23.49 0.12 3.64
C LEU A 125 24.09 0.61 2.33
N ASP A 126 24.47 -0.33 1.45
CA ASP A 126 24.78 0.03 0.07
C ASP A 126 23.52 0.54 -0.67
N PRO A 127 23.67 1.42 -1.67
CA PRO A 127 22.52 2.05 -2.33
C PRO A 127 21.53 1.05 -2.95
N LYS A 128 22.01 -0.10 -3.45
CA LYS A 128 21.16 -1.11 -4.08
C LYS A 128 20.30 -1.81 -3.03
N THR A 129 20.90 -2.26 -1.93
CA THR A 129 20.17 -2.92 -0.83
C THR A 129 19.16 -1.97 -0.21
N LYS A 130 19.54 -0.69 0.00
CA LYS A 130 18.63 0.33 0.53
C LYS A 130 17.42 0.54 -0.39
N HIS A 131 17.66 0.70 -1.70
CA HIS A 131 16.58 0.85 -2.67
C HIS A 131 15.65 -0.37 -2.70
N GLN A 132 16.20 -1.58 -2.68
CA GLN A 132 15.42 -2.82 -2.62
C GLN A 132 14.57 -2.90 -1.34
N ALA A 133 15.15 -2.58 -0.19
CA ALA A 133 14.42 -2.59 1.08
C ALA A 133 13.24 -1.60 1.05
N THR A 134 13.47 -0.35 0.64
CA THR A 134 12.41 0.65 0.50
C THR A 134 11.32 0.20 -0.48
N PHE A 135 11.71 -0.35 -1.63
CA PHE A 135 10.76 -0.85 -2.63
C PHE A 135 9.89 -1.99 -2.09
N PHE A 136 10.49 -3.00 -1.45
CA PHE A 136 9.73 -4.13 -0.92
C PHE A 136 8.87 -3.72 0.28
N THR A 137 9.33 -2.80 1.12
CA THR A 137 8.51 -2.19 2.17
C THR A 137 7.29 -1.51 1.57
N GLN A 138 7.46 -0.68 0.53
CA GLN A 138 6.37 -0.03 -0.18
C GLN A 138 5.35 -1.05 -0.70
N MET A 139 5.82 -2.13 -1.35
CA MET A 139 4.93 -3.19 -1.83
C MET A 139 4.13 -3.85 -0.71
N LEU A 140 4.76 -4.13 0.43
CA LEU A 140 4.09 -4.76 1.57
C LEU A 140 3.05 -3.82 2.19
N VAL A 141 3.38 -2.54 2.39
CA VAL A 141 2.41 -1.58 2.94
C VAL A 141 1.28 -1.30 1.94
N ASP A 142 1.57 -1.25 0.63
CA ASP A 142 0.53 -1.09 -0.39
C ASP A 142 -0.44 -2.27 -0.42
N ALA A 143 0.06 -3.49 -0.26
CA ALA A 143 -0.79 -4.68 -0.18
C ALA A 143 -1.75 -4.65 1.01
N MET A 144 -1.33 -4.06 2.14
CA MET A 144 -2.12 -3.91 3.36
C MET A 144 -3.14 -2.75 3.32
N SER A 145 -3.22 -1.98 2.23
CA SER A 145 -4.15 -0.84 2.14
C SER A 145 -5.60 -1.27 2.35
N PRO A 146 -6.39 -0.55 3.16
CA PRO A 146 -7.82 -0.85 3.36
C PRO A 146 -8.65 -0.70 2.08
N SER A 147 -8.15 0.02 1.07
CA SER A 147 -8.81 0.11 -0.24
C SER A 147 -8.79 -1.22 -1.01
N ASN A 148 -7.86 -2.13 -0.68
CA ASN A 148 -7.69 -3.41 -1.38
C ASN A 148 -8.67 -4.48 -0.87
N ASN A 149 -9.33 -4.26 0.26
CA ASN A 149 -10.28 -5.21 0.82
C ASN A 149 -11.72 -4.68 0.63
N PRO A 150 -12.58 -5.41 -0.12
CA PRO A 150 -13.98 -5.04 -0.36
C PRO A 150 -14.77 -4.72 0.92
N MET A 151 -14.47 -5.39 2.04
CA MET A 151 -15.18 -5.22 3.31
C MET A 151 -14.81 -3.95 4.07
N THR A 152 -13.71 -3.29 3.68
CA THR A 152 -13.22 -2.05 4.29
C THR A 152 -13.22 -0.88 3.30
N ASN A 153 -13.62 -1.12 2.06
CA ASN A 153 -13.68 -0.10 1.01
C ASN A 153 -15.10 0.48 0.90
N PRO A 154 -15.32 1.75 1.26
CA PRO A 154 -16.65 2.36 1.26
C PRO A 154 -17.28 2.47 -0.14
N GLU A 155 -16.47 2.62 -1.20
CA GLU A 155 -16.97 2.64 -2.59
C GLU A 155 -17.56 1.28 -2.95
N VAL A 156 -16.89 0.18 -2.57
CA VAL A 156 -17.35 -1.17 -2.84
C VAL A 156 -18.59 -1.51 -2.01
N ILE A 157 -18.61 -1.13 -0.73
CA ILE A 157 -19.77 -1.32 0.16
C ILE A 157 -20.99 -0.58 -0.38
N GLU A 158 -20.82 0.70 -0.77
CA GLU A 158 -21.91 1.49 -1.34
C GLU A 158 -22.39 0.87 -2.65
N LYS A 159 -21.46 0.45 -3.53
CA LYS A 159 -21.85 -0.18 -4.79
C LYS A 159 -22.60 -1.50 -4.60
N ALA A 160 -22.21 -2.28 -3.60
CA ALA A 160 -22.92 -3.50 -3.23
C ALA A 160 -24.34 -3.21 -2.74
N ARG A 161 -24.52 -2.14 -1.95
CA ARG A 161 -25.83 -1.67 -1.48
C ARG A 161 -26.73 -1.21 -2.63
N GLU A 162 -26.20 -0.41 -3.56
CA GLU A 162 -26.93 0.08 -4.74
C GLU A 162 -27.42 -1.05 -5.66
N THR A 163 -26.60 -2.08 -5.84
CA THR A 163 -26.85 -3.15 -6.82
C THR A 163 -27.50 -4.39 -6.21
N GLY A 164 -27.80 -4.38 -4.90
CA GLY A 164 -28.24 -5.58 -4.18
C GLY A 164 -27.21 -6.72 -4.23
N GLY A 165 -25.93 -6.41 -4.39
CA GLY A 165 -24.83 -7.37 -4.50
C GLY A 165 -24.60 -7.95 -5.91
N GLU A 166 -25.31 -7.48 -6.94
CA GLU A 166 -25.12 -7.95 -8.33
C GLU A 166 -23.72 -7.59 -8.87
N SER A 167 -23.16 -6.42 -8.49
CA SER A 167 -21.80 -6.02 -8.91
C SER A 167 -20.71 -6.93 -8.35
N LEU A 168 -20.85 -7.37 -7.10
CA LEU A 168 -19.93 -8.32 -6.46
C LEU A 168 -20.02 -9.70 -7.12
N ARG A 169 -21.24 -10.13 -7.48
CA ARG A 169 -21.47 -11.40 -8.17
C ARG A 169 -20.84 -11.39 -9.56
N GLN A 170 -21.00 -10.31 -10.33
CA GLN A 170 -20.36 -10.14 -11.63
C GLN A 170 -18.83 -10.07 -11.52
N GLY A 171 -18.30 -9.39 -10.50
CA GLY A 171 -16.88 -9.39 -10.20
C GLY A 171 -16.33 -10.80 -9.93
N MET A 172 -17.06 -11.61 -9.15
CA MET A 172 -16.68 -12.98 -8.84
C MET A 172 -16.81 -13.93 -10.04
N VAL A 173 -17.82 -13.73 -10.89
CA VAL A 173 -17.99 -14.48 -12.16
C VAL A 173 -16.91 -14.12 -13.17
N ASN A 174 -16.44 -12.86 -13.20
CA ASN A 174 -15.31 -12.46 -14.05
C ASN A 174 -13.95 -12.96 -13.54
N TRP A 175 -13.88 -13.40 -12.28
CA TRP A 175 -12.65 -13.87 -11.63
C TRP A 175 -12.47 -15.41 -11.72
N LEU A 176 -13.53 -16.15 -12.04
CA LEU A 176 -13.53 -17.61 -12.27
C LEU A 176 -13.39 -17.94 -13.76
#